data_AF-A0A351K9L2-F1
#
_entry.id   AF-A0A351K9L2-F1
#
_cell.length_a   1.000
_cell.length_b   1.000
_cell.length_c   1.000
_cell.angle_alpha   90.00
_cell.angle_beta   90.00
_cell.angle_gamma   90.00
#
_symmetry.space_group_name_H-M   'P 1'
#
loop_
_entity.id
_entity.type
_entity.pdbx_description
1 polymer ?
#
loop_
_entity_poly.entity_id
_entity_poly.type
_entity_poly.pdbx_seq_one_letter_code
_entity_poly.pdbx_strand_id
1 'polypeptide(L)'
;GDRQVFRTLRSLADMILVGAGTVRAEGYRPPRTPDDSLASARATAGQWVRPRLVVVSASLDLDPTAPLFTERLPEDPPPLIATVRSAPADRRDALADVADLINLGDTRVDFTGLLATLGDIGARTVLCEGGPRLNHQLLAAGLVDELCLTISPRIVGGAGTTGPGLLNGEAFAVPSGLRLDRVLAHDDFLFCRYLVV
;
A
#
# COMPACT_ATOMS: atom_id res chain seq x y z
N GLY A 1 -19.43 4.61 6.39
CA GLY A 1 -18.20 4.51 7.23
C GLY A 1 -16.89 4.26 6.48
N ASP A 2 -16.68 3.06 5.93
CA ASP A 2 -15.34 2.56 5.50
C ASP A 2 -14.59 3.45 4.48
N ARG A 3 -15.28 3.89 3.43
CA ARG A 3 -14.69 4.78 2.43
C ARG A 3 -14.15 6.10 3.02
N GLN A 4 -14.73 6.58 4.12
CA GLN A 4 -14.26 7.77 4.81
C GLN A 4 -12.96 7.47 5.56
N VAL A 5 -12.92 6.37 6.33
CA VAL A 5 -11.69 5.92 7.03
C VAL A 5 -10.56 5.72 6.03
N PHE A 6 -10.82 5.03 4.91
CA PHE A 6 -9.85 4.81 3.85
C PHE A 6 -9.28 6.12 3.28
N ARG A 7 -10.14 7.10 2.96
CA ARG A 7 -9.68 8.42 2.48
C ARG A 7 -8.86 9.16 3.52
N THR A 8 -9.26 9.10 4.78
CA THR A 8 -8.51 9.72 5.88
C THR A 8 -7.14 9.07 6.06
N LEU A 9 -7.03 7.75 5.98
CA LEU A 9 -5.71 7.08 6.05
C LEU A 9 -4.82 7.50 4.89
N ARG A 10 -5.35 7.56 3.66
CA ARG A 10 -4.61 8.05 2.49
C ARG A 10 -4.15 9.50 2.65
N SER A 11 -4.97 10.37 3.25
CA SER A 11 -4.60 11.79 3.43
C SER A 11 -3.57 12.02 4.54
N LEU A 12 -3.38 11.06 5.46
CA LEU A 12 -2.33 11.10 6.47
C LEU A 12 -0.99 10.54 5.97
N ALA A 13 -1.02 9.69 4.94
CA ALA A 13 0.16 9.02 4.41
C ALA A 13 1.04 9.95 3.56
N ASP A 14 2.36 9.79 3.63
CA ASP A 14 3.28 10.37 2.64
C ASP A 14 3.31 9.51 1.38
N MET A 15 3.27 8.20 1.56
CA MET A 15 3.28 7.21 0.49
C MET A 15 2.26 6.11 0.73
N ILE A 16 1.66 5.62 -0.35
CA ILE A 16 0.73 4.50 -0.34
C ILE A 16 1.42 3.31 -1.01
N LEU A 17 1.64 2.25 -0.24
CA LEU A 17 2.29 1.02 -0.69
C LEU A 17 1.23 -0.03 -1.06
N VAL A 18 1.35 -0.61 -2.26
CA VAL A 18 0.43 -1.63 -2.76
C VAL A 18 1.13 -2.67 -3.64
N GLY A 19 0.72 -3.93 -3.58
CA GLY A 19 1.21 -4.99 -4.45
C GLY A 19 0.58 -4.94 -5.84
N ALA A 20 1.36 -5.22 -6.89
CA ALA A 20 0.89 -5.19 -8.27
C ALA A 20 -0.32 -6.10 -8.56
N GLY A 21 -0.46 -7.22 -7.84
CA GLY A 21 -1.64 -8.09 -7.95
C GLY A 21 -2.94 -7.37 -7.57
N THR A 22 -2.91 -6.57 -6.50
CA THR A 22 -4.05 -5.77 -6.04
C THR A 22 -4.33 -4.62 -6.99
N VAL A 23 -3.27 -3.95 -7.48
CA VAL A 23 -3.38 -2.90 -8.51
C VAL A 23 -4.18 -3.39 -9.72
N ARG A 24 -3.85 -4.59 -10.23
CA ARG A 24 -4.55 -5.21 -11.37
C ARG A 24 -5.97 -5.63 -11.02
N ALA A 25 -6.18 -6.26 -9.87
CA ALA A 25 -7.47 -6.80 -9.48
C ALA A 25 -8.52 -5.71 -9.18
N GLU A 26 -8.09 -4.58 -8.62
CA GLU A 26 -8.99 -3.53 -8.14
C GLU A 26 -9.02 -2.28 -9.04
N GLY A 27 -8.22 -2.24 -10.10
CA GLY A 27 -8.19 -1.10 -11.03
C GLY A 27 -7.73 0.19 -10.36
N TYR A 28 -6.56 0.14 -9.72
CA TYR A 28 -6.00 1.28 -8.98
C TYR A 28 -5.88 2.53 -9.85
N ARG A 29 -6.07 3.68 -9.20
CA ARG A 29 -5.97 5.02 -9.77
C ARG A 29 -5.10 5.89 -8.88
N PRO A 30 -4.52 6.99 -9.40
CA PRO A 30 -3.79 7.95 -8.60
C PRO A 30 -4.61 8.44 -7.40
N PRO A 31 -3.96 8.75 -6.27
CA PRO A 31 -4.66 9.30 -5.11
C PRO A 31 -5.28 10.64 -5.48
N ARG A 32 -6.45 10.93 -4.91
CA ARG A 32 -7.15 12.19 -5.16
C ARG A 32 -6.64 13.26 -4.20
N THR A 33 -6.84 14.53 -4.58
CA THR A 33 -6.67 15.65 -3.65
C THR A 33 -7.56 15.41 -2.41
N PRO A 34 -7.00 15.49 -1.19
CA PRO A 34 -7.78 15.47 0.03
C PRO A 34 -8.76 16.65 0.10
N ASP A 35 -9.76 16.56 0.99
CA ASP A 35 -10.63 17.70 1.29
C ASP A 35 -9.87 18.83 2.02
N ASP A 36 -10.46 20.03 2.08
CA ASP A 36 -9.75 21.25 2.51
C ASP A 36 -9.10 21.16 3.89
N SER A 37 -9.74 20.48 4.84
CA SER A 37 -9.21 20.32 6.20
C SER A 37 -7.98 19.40 6.22
N LEU A 38 -8.03 18.27 5.49
CA LEU A 38 -6.90 17.35 5.37
C LEU A 38 -5.79 17.93 4.48
N ALA A 39 -6.13 18.67 3.43
CA ALA A 39 -5.16 19.36 2.59
C ALA A 39 -4.37 20.40 3.39
N SER A 40 -5.04 21.17 4.25
CA SER A 40 -4.39 22.13 5.16
C SER A 40 -3.46 21.45 6.17
N ALA A 41 -3.88 20.30 6.71
CA ALA A 41 -3.05 19.51 7.62
C ALA A 41 -1.78 19.00 6.91
N ARG A 42 -1.91 18.48 5.68
CA ARG A 42 -0.77 18.04 4.87
C ARG A 42 0.21 19.17 4.59
N ALA A 43 -0.29 20.33 4.16
CA ALA A 43 0.52 21.50 3.88
C ALA A 43 1.30 21.95 5.14
N THR A 44 0.64 21.99 6.30
CA THR A 44 1.25 22.32 7.59
C THR A 44 2.34 21.31 7.98
N ALA A 45 2.14 20.03 7.65
CA ALA A 45 3.09 18.97 7.90
C ALA A 45 4.23 18.88 6.86
N GLY A 46 4.27 19.79 5.87
CA GLY A 46 5.26 19.79 4.79
C GLY A 46 5.11 18.61 3.81
N GLN A 47 3.93 17.98 3.77
CA GLN A 47 3.66 16.85 2.90
C GLN A 47 3.30 17.32 1.49
N TRP A 48 3.53 16.45 0.51
CA TRP A 48 3.02 16.63 -0.86
C TRP A 48 1.50 16.76 -0.87
N VAL A 49 0.94 17.48 -1.85
CA VAL A 49 -0.51 17.69 -1.97
C VAL A 49 -1.27 16.36 -1.95
N ARG A 50 -0.71 15.33 -2.59
CA ARG A 50 -1.22 13.95 -2.61
C ARG A 50 -0.12 12.99 -2.21
N PRO A 51 -0.45 11.86 -1.55
CA PRO A 51 0.52 10.81 -1.30
C PRO A 51 1.02 10.21 -2.61
N ARG A 52 2.28 9.79 -2.64
CA ARG A 52 2.84 9.09 -3.80
C ARG A 52 2.51 7.60 -3.74
N LEU A 53 2.08 7.00 -4.86
CA LEU A 53 1.88 5.55 -4.94
C LEU A 53 3.22 4.82 -5.11
N VAL A 54 3.37 3.73 -4.37
CA VAL A 54 4.49 2.79 -4.43
C VAL A 54 3.94 1.41 -4.73
N VAL A 55 4.24 0.87 -5.92
CA VAL A 55 3.80 -0.45 -6.35
C VAL A 55 4.91 -1.48 -6.19
N VAL A 56 4.64 -2.56 -5.46
CA VAL A 56 5.57 -3.68 -5.30
C VAL A 56 5.34 -4.69 -6.43
N SER A 57 6.35 -4.90 -7.29
CA SER A 57 6.27 -5.81 -8.43
C SER A 57 7.62 -6.37 -8.85
N ALA A 58 7.89 -7.65 -8.54
CA ALA A 58 9.11 -8.32 -9.02
C ALA A 58 9.07 -8.63 -10.53
N SER A 59 7.90 -8.95 -11.08
CA SER A 59 7.74 -9.34 -12.49
C SER A 59 7.43 -8.19 -13.44
N LEU A 60 7.18 -6.98 -12.90
CA LEU A 60 6.72 -5.81 -13.65
C LEU A 60 5.50 -6.07 -14.54
N ASP A 61 4.64 -7.03 -14.13
CA ASP A 61 3.41 -7.38 -14.85
C ASP A 61 2.34 -6.31 -14.66
N LEU A 62 2.53 -5.14 -15.26
CA LEU A 62 1.65 -3.98 -15.16
C LEU A 62 1.41 -3.43 -16.56
N ASP A 63 0.16 -3.06 -16.84
CA ASP A 63 -0.21 -2.41 -18.10
C ASP A 63 0.17 -0.92 -18.02
N PRO A 64 1.11 -0.41 -18.85
CA PRO A 64 1.52 0.99 -18.81
C PRO A 64 0.39 1.95 -19.21
N THR A 65 -0.70 1.44 -19.81
CA THR A 65 -1.90 2.22 -20.16
C THR A 65 -2.95 2.25 -19.06
N ALA A 66 -2.74 1.52 -17.96
CA ALA A 66 -3.68 1.45 -16.85
C ALA A 66 -3.98 2.84 -16.24
N PRO A 67 -5.19 3.07 -15.69
CA PRO A 67 -5.58 4.34 -15.08
C PRO A 67 -4.60 4.87 -14.03
N LEU A 68 -3.92 3.97 -13.30
CA LEU A 68 -2.85 4.29 -12.36
C LEU A 68 -1.78 5.23 -12.97
N PHE A 69 -1.43 5.01 -14.23
CA PHE A 69 -0.39 5.75 -14.94
C PHE A 69 -0.96 6.91 -15.75
N THR A 70 -2.11 6.70 -16.39
CA THR A 70 -2.67 7.63 -17.39
C THR A 70 -3.53 8.75 -16.81
N GLU A 71 -4.11 8.58 -15.62
CA GLU A 71 -4.97 9.58 -14.98
C GLU A 71 -4.23 10.45 -13.95
N ARG A 72 -2.89 10.37 -13.92
CA ARG A 72 -2.05 11.18 -13.02
C ARG A 72 -2.11 12.64 -13.43
N LEU A 73 -2.18 13.53 -12.44
CA LEU A 73 -2.07 14.96 -12.69
C LEU A 73 -0.62 15.34 -13.02
N PRO A 74 -0.37 16.20 -14.02
CA PRO A 74 0.99 16.49 -14.49
C PRO A 74 1.96 16.96 -13.40
N GLU A 75 1.47 17.66 -12.38
CA GLU A 75 2.26 18.19 -11.26
C GLU A 75 2.67 17.14 -10.21
N ASP A 76 2.03 15.97 -10.18
CA ASP A 76 2.37 14.92 -9.22
C ASP A 76 3.59 14.10 -9.72
N PRO A 77 4.49 13.61 -8.86
CA PRO A 77 5.54 12.71 -9.32
C PRO A 77 4.95 11.40 -9.89
N PRO A 78 5.60 10.73 -10.85
CA PRO A 78 5.20 9.40 -11.31
C PRO A 78 5.08 8.41 -10.13
N PRO A 79 4.23 7.37 -10.21
CA PRO A 79 4.25 6.31 -9.22
C PRO A 79 5.63 5.64 -9.18
N LEU A 80 6.03 5.19 -8.00
CA LEU A 80 7.26 4.44 -7.80
C LEU A 80 6.95 2.95 -7.95
N ILE A 81 7.77 2.20 -8.67
CA ILE A 81 7.66 0.74 -8.74
C ILE A 81 8.89 0.12 -8.07
N ALA A 82 8.67 -0.48 -6.91
CA ALA A 82 9.65 -1.27 -6.19
C ALA A 82 9.75 -2.65 -6.86
N THR A 83 10.87 -2.90 -7.51
CA THR A 83 11.14 -4.10 -8.30
C THR A 83 12.48 -4.73 -7.95
N VAL A 84 12.89 -5.74 -8.70
CA VAL A 84 14.09 -6.54 -8.46
C VAL A 84 15.03 -6.48 -9.67
N ARG A 85 16.32 -6.74 -9.45
CA ARG A 85 17.31 -6.74 -10.55
C ARG A 85 17.01 -7.78 -11.63
N SER A 86 16.41 -8.91 -11.27
CA SER A 86 16.02 -9.96 -12.22
C SER A 86 14.70 -9.67 -12.97
N ALA A 87 14.11 -8.49 -12.83
CA ALA A 87 12.87 -8.15 -13.53
C ALA A 87 13.09 -8.17 -15.07
N PRO A 88 12.12 -8.65 -15.87
CA PRO A 88 12.25 -8.71 -17.32
C PRO A 88 12.55 -7.33 -17.94
N ALA A 89 13.56 -7.25 -18.80
CA ALA A 89 14.03 -5.99 -19.37
C ALA A 89 12.97 -5.32 -20.28
N ASP A 90 12.26 -6.10 -21.08
CA ASP A 90 11.15 -5.64 -21.92
C ASP A 90 10.04 -4.95 -21.12
N ARG A 91 9.69 -5.51 -19.96
CA ARG A 91 8.67 -4.93 -19.06
C ARG A 91 9.18 -3.71 -18.31
N ARG A 92 10.48 -3.67 -18.01
CA ARG A 92 11.14 -2.50 -17.43
C ARG A 92 11.08 -1.33 -18.40
N ASP A 93 11.47 -1.56 -19.65
CA ASP A 93 11.48 -0.54 -20.69
C ASP A 93 10.06 -0.01 -20.97
N ALA A 94 9.06 -0.90 -20.98
CA ALA A 94 7.66 -0.52 -21.17
C ALA A 94 7.08 0.39 -20.06
N LEU A 95 7.68 0.40 -18.86
CA LEU A 95 7.21 1.20 -17.72
C LEU A 95 8.08 2.45 -17.46
N ALA A 96 9.23 2.59 -18.15
CA ALA A 96 10.22 3.62 -17.86
C ALA A 96 9.70 5.05 -18.04
N ASP A 97 8.76 5.28 -18.96
CA ASP A 97 8.19 6.60 -19.23
C ASP A 97 7.02 6.96 -18.32
N VAL A 98 6.46 6.00 -17.60
CA VAL A 98 5.22 6.18 -16.81
C VAL A 98 5.40 6.00 -15.31
N ALA A 99 6.57 5.52 -14.87
CA ALA A 99 6.87 5.26 -13.47
C ALA A 99 8.38 5.38 -13.17
N ASP A 100 8.70 5.70 -11.92
CA ASP A 100 10.07 5.62 -11.43
C ASP A 100 10.34 4.21 -10.90
N LEU A 101 11.32 3.50 -11.47
CA LEU A 101 11.63 2.12 -11.07
C LEU A 101 12.81 2.09 -10.10
N ILE A 102 12.65 1.40 -8.97
CA ILE A 102 13.71 1.20 -7.98
C ILE A 102 14.00 -0.29 -7.82
N ASN A 103 15.28 -0.65 -7.92
CA ASN A 103 15.75 -2.02 -7.73
C ASN A 103 16.06 -2.29 -6.26
N LEU A 104 15.28 -3.16 -5.64
CA LEU A 104 15.36 -3.52 -4.22
C LEU A 104 15.50 -5.03 -4.09
N GLY A 105 16.73 -5.52 -4.24
CA GLY A 105 17.04 -6.96 -4.21
C GLY A 105 17.17 -7.60 -5.59
N ASP A 106 17.57 -8.87 -5.60
CA ASP A 106 17.90 -9.61 -6.83
C ASP A 106 16.69 -10.28 -7.46
N THR A 107 15.97 -11.12 -6.71
CA THR A 107 14.81 -11.89 -7.19
C THR A 107 13.54 -11.64 -6.38
N ARG A 108 13.69 -11.12 -5.16
CA ARG A 108 12.60 -10.72 -4.25
C ARG A 108 12.85 -9.29 -3.80
N VAL A 109 11.75 -8.56 -3.57
CA VAL A 109 11.82 -7.19 -3.08
C VAL A 109 12.33 -7.20 -1.63
N ASP A 110 13.40 -6.46 -1.37
CA ASP A 110 13.89 -6.16 -0.03
C ASP A 110 13.00 -5.07 0.60
N PHE A 111 12.11 -5.48 1.50
CA PHE A 111 11.17 -4.56 2.15
C PHE A 111 11.82 -3.65 3.20
N THR A 112 12.89 -4.12 3.86
CA THR A 112 13.65 -3.27 4.79
C THR A 112 14.36 -2.17 4.01
N GLY A 113 15.05 -2.54 2.92
CA GLY A 113 15.65 -1.59 2.00
C GLY A 113 14.62 -0.66 1.34
N LEU A 114 13.43 -1.17 1.01
CA LEU A 114 12.33 -0.36 0.48
C LEU A 114 11.96 0.75 1.47
N LEU A 115 11.60 0.40 2.71
CA LEU A 115 11.15 1.37 3.70
C LEU A 115 12.26 2.38 4.04
N ALA A 116 13.52 1.94 4.10
CA ALA A 116 14.66 2.85 4.25
C ALA A 116 14.75 3.85 3.10
N THR A 117 14.64 3.37 1.85
CA THR A 117 14.67 4.22 0.65
C THR A 117 13.50 5.21 0.64
N LEU A 118 12.30 4.80 1.04
CA LEU A 118 11.16 5.70 1.14
C LEU A 118 11.40 6.78 2.22
N GLY A 119 12.02 6.41 3.34
CA GLY A 119 12.45 7.33 4.40
C GLY A 119 13.46 8.37 3.91
N ASP A 120 14.45 7.96 3.11
CA ASP A 120 15.43 8.88 2.50
C ASP A 120 14.79 9.88 1.53
N ILE A 121 13.67 9.51 0.91
CA ILE A 121 12.85 10.39 0.04
C ILE A 121 11.87 11.25 0.86
N GLY A 122 11.90 11.14 2.19
CA GLY A 122 11.14 11.97 3.12
C GLY A 122 9.80 11.38 3.56
N ALA A 123 9.52 10.10 3.28
CA ALA A 123 8.33 9.44 3.82
C ALA A 123 8.48 9.19 5.32
N ARG A 124 7.56 9.73 6.12
CA ARG A 124 7.42 9.43 7.55
C ARG A 124 6.32 8.42 7.81
N THR A 125 5.25 8.48 7.01
CA THR A 125 4.10 7.59 7.11
C THR A 125 3.89 6.85 5.79
N VAL A 126 4.04 5.52 5.81
CA VAL A 126 3.74 4.64 4.68
C VAL A 126 2.46 3.86 4.97
N LEU A 127 1.42 4.06 4.16
CA LEU A 127 0.18 3.29 4.25
C LEU A 127 0.26 2.08 3.34
N CYS A 128 0.31 0.86 3.91
CA CYS A 128 0.17 -0.36 3.13
C CYS A 128 -1.30 -0.72 2.93
N GLU A 129 -1.74 -0.76 1.67
CA GLU A 129 -3.09 -1.19 1.28
C GLU A 129 -3.14 -2.67 0.85
N GLY A 130 -2.03 -3.39 1.06
CA GLY A 130 -1.88 -4.81 0.73
C GLY A 130 -1.48 -5.01 -0.74
N GLY A 131 -1.81 -6.11 -1.40
CA GLY A 131 -2.70 -7.18 -0.97
C GLY A 131 -2.09 -8.22 -0.03
N PRO A 132 -2.78 -9.37 0.12
CA PRO A 132 -2.51 -10.32 1.19
C PRO A 132 -1.09 -10.89 1.24
N ARG A 133 -0.42 -11.04 0.09
CA ARG A 133 1.00 -11.47 0.05
C ARG A 133 1.93 -10.38 0.57
N LEU A 134 1.69 -9.12 0.22
CA LEU A 134 2.48 -7.99 0.71
C LEU A 134 2.27 -7.82 2.22
N ASN A 135 1.01 -7.85 2.68
CA ASN A 135 0.69 -7.78 4.11
C ASN A 135 1.42 -8.88 4.90
N HIS A 136 1.39 -10.11 4.39
CA HIS A 136 2.10 -11.24 4.99
C HIS A 136 3.60 -10.96 5.08
N GLN A 137 4.23 -10.53 3.99
CA GLN A 137 5.67 -10.29 3.94
C GLN A 137 6.12 -9.17 4.87
N LEU A 138 5.36 -8.08 4.97
CA LEU A 138 5.68 -6.97 5.88
C LEU A 138 5.56 -7.39 7.35
N LEU A 139 4.50 -8.12 7.71
CA LEU A 139 4.32 -8.64 9.07
C LEU A 139 5.38 -9.69 9.42
N ALA A 140 5.69 -10.61 8.50
CA ALA A 140 6.73 -11.61 8.68
C ALA A 140 8.12 -10.98 8.90
N ALA A 141 8.36 -9.84 8.27
CA ALA A 141 9.59 -9.07 8.42
C ALA A 141 9.60 -8.14 9.65
N GLY A 142 8.51 -8.07 10.43
CA GLY A 142 8.40 -7.18 11.59
C GLY A 142 8.40 -5.69 11.21
N LEU A 143 7.90 -5.35 10.02
CA LEU A 143 7.95 -4.00 9.44
C LEU A 143 6.61 -3.24 9.54
N VAL A 144 5.68 -3.73 10.36
CA VAL A 144 4.36 -3.12 10.53
C VAL A 144 4.23 -2.60 11.94
N ASP A 145 4.02 -1.30 12.09
CA ASP A 145 3.79 -0.67 13.39
C ASP A 145 2.31 -0.76 13.81
N GLU A 146 1.40 -0.59 12.85
CA GLU A 146 -0.05 -0.48 13.10
C GLU A 146 -0.88 -1.25 12.08
N LEU A 147 -2.00 -1.83 12.56
CA LEU A 147 -3.02 -2.46 11.73
C LEU A 147 -4.36 -1.74 11.90
N CYS A 148 -4.84 -1.13 10.82
CA CYS A 148 -6.19 -0.57 10.72
C CYS A 148 -7.10 -1.60 10.04
N LEU A 149 -7.94 -2.29 10.82
CA LEU A 149 -8.80 -3.36 10.36
C LEU A 149 -10.27 -2.94 10.36
N THR A 150 -10.91 -3.03 9.20
CA THR A 150 -12.37 -2.92 9.07
C THR A 150 -13.01 -4.29 9.19
N ILE A 151 -13.91 -4.47 10.14
CA ILE A 151 -14.80 -5.63 10.25
C ILE A 151 -16.15 -5.25 9.66
N SER A 152 -16.47 -5.83 8.50
CA SER A 152 -17.78 -5.64 7.86
C SER A 152 -18.82 -6.56 8.48
N PRO A 153 -20.10 -6.14 8.59
CA PRO A 153 -21.20 -6.97 9.11
C PRO A 153 -21.68 -7.99 8.05
N ARG A 154 -20.74 -8.77 7.48
CA ARG A 154 -21.00 -9.73 6.41
C ARG A 154 -20.25 -11.03 6.65
N ILE A 155 -20.90 -12.15 6.32
CA ILE A 155 -20.31 -13.49 6.34
C ILE A 155 -20.20 -13.96 4.89
N VAL A 156 -18.96 -14.19 4.44
CA VAL A 156 -18.69 -14.58 3.05
C VAL A 156 -18.31 -16.06 2.90
N GLY A 157 -17.88 -16.72 3.99
CA GLY A 157 -17.39 -18.11 3.95
C GLY A 157 -16.19 -18.31 3.01
N GLY A 158 -15.89 -19.56 2.67
CA GLY A 158 -14.96 -19.88 1.58
C GLY A 158 -13.47 -19.67 1.87
N ALA A 159 -13.03 -19.83 3.12
CA ALA A 159 -11.61 -19.74 3.47
C ALA A 159 -10.75 -20.61 2.52
N GLY A 160 -9.86 -19.97 1.76
CA GLY A 160 -8.98 -20.63 0.79
C GLY A 160 -9.62 -20.96 -0.57
N THR A 161 -10.94 -20.83 -0.74
CA THR A 161 -11.65 -21.13 -2.00
C THR A 161 -12.13 -19.88 -2.75
N THR A 162 -12.47 -18.80 -2.04
CA THR A 162 -12.96 -17.54 -2.64
C THR A 162 -11.87 -16.47 -2.76
N GLY A 163 -10.68 -16.75 -2.24
CA GLY A 163 -9.53 -15.85 -2.27
C GLY A 163 -8.71 -15.93 -0.99
N PRO A 164 -7.54 -15.29 -0.97
CA PRO A 164 -6.76 -15.15 0.26
C PRO A 164 -7.50 -14.30 1.29
N GLY A 165 -7.31 -14.62 2.58
CA GLY A 165 -7.72 -13.74 3.68
C GLY A 165 -6.84 -12.48 3.75
N LEU A 166 -6.80 -11.83 4.91
CA LEU A 166 -5.96 -10.63 5.12
C LEU A 166 -4.48 -10.87 4.77
N LEU A 167 -4.00 -12.09 5.02
CA LEU A 167 -2.63 -12.54 4.81
C LEU A 167 -2.61 -13.75 3.87
N ASN A 168 -1.63 -13.79 2.97
CA ASN A 168 -1.37 -14.92 2.09
C ASN A 168 0.12 -15.25 2.08
N GLY A 169 0.47 -16.29 2.82
CA GLY A 169 1.84 -16.81 2.95
C GLY A 169 1.88 -17.91 3.99
N GLU A 170 3.08 -18.36 4.34
CA GLU A 170 3.28 -19.39 5.36
C GLU A 170 2.87 -18.91 6.75
N ALA A 171 2.50 -19.84 7.63
CA ALA A 171 2.23 -19.51 9.02
C ALA A 171 3.48 -18.91 9.70
N PHE A 172 3.29 -17.90 10.54
CA PHE A 172 4.39 -17.36 11.34
C PHE A 172 4.85 -18.40 12.37
N ALA A 173 6.17 -18.51 12.58
CA ALA A 173 6.73 -19.39 13.60
C ALA A 173 6.30 -18.99 15.03
N VAL A 174 6.13 -17.68 15.26
CA VAL A 174 5.60 -17.10 16.49
C VAL A 174 4.50 -16.10 16.11
N PRO A 175 3.33 -16.12 16.76
CA PRO A 175 2.30 -15.12 16.52
C PRO A 175 2.79 -13.71 16.87
N SER A 176 2.50 -12.73 16.01
CA SER A 176 2.74 -11.32 16.33
C SER A 176 1.76 -10.84 17.40
N GLY A 177 2.26 -10.15 18.42
CA GLY A 177 1.42 -9.52 19.44
C GLY A 177 0.68 -8.32 18.85
N LEU A 178 -0.59 -8.17 19.22
CA LEU A 178 -1.38 -6.99 18.87
C LEU A 178 -1.99 -6.39 20.14
N ARG A 179 -1.81 -5.10 20.33
CA ARG A 179 -2.51 -4.32 21.36
C ARG A 179 -3.60 -3.48 20.72
N LEU A 180 -4.84 -3.68 21.14
CA LEU A 180 -5.95 -2.83 20.70
C LEU A 180 -5.74 -1.40 21.22
N ASP A 181 -5.67 -0.43 20.30
CA ASP A 181 -5.58 1.00 20.60
C ASP A 181 -6.97 1.64 20.60
N ARG A 182 -7.79 1.33 19.59
CA ARG A 182 -9.10 1.95 19.41
C ARG A 182 -10.07 1.08 18.63
N VAL A 183 -11.36 1.23 18.94
CA VAL A 183 -12.47 0.76 18.11
C VAL A 183 -13.40 1.94 17.83
N LEU A 184 -13.75 2.13 16.56
CA LEU A 184 -14.83 3.02 16.13
C LEU A 184 -15.94 2.15 15.53
N ALA A 185 -17.19 2.58 15.68
CA ALA A 185 -18.35 1.90 15.10
C ALA A 185 -19.19 2.88 14.29
N HIS A 186 -19.61 2.48 13.09
CA HIS A 186 -20.48 3.27 12.22
C HIS A 186 -21.10 2.40 11.13
N ASP A 187 -22.41 2.51 10.89
CA ASP A 187 -23.18 1.67 9.95
C ASP A 187 -22.97 0.15 10.15
N ASP A 188 -22.92 -0.32 11.41
CA ASP A 188 -22.63 -1.71 11.79
C ASP A 188 -21.23 -2.23 11.40
N PHE A 189 -20.36 -1.39 10.85
CA PHE A 189 -18.93 -1.68 10.70
C PHE A 189 -18.18 -1.38 12.00
N LEU A 190 -17.15 -2.18 12.28
CA LEU A 190 -16.14 -1.86 13.28
C LEU A 190 -14.83 -1.48 12.59
N PHE A 191 -14.21 -0.40 13.03
CA PHE A 191 -12.88 0.04 12.60
C PHE A 191 -11.94 -0.07 13.79
N CYS A 192 -11.08 -1.09 13.77
CA CYS A 192 -10.15 -1.38 14.83
C CYS A 192 -8.75 -0.88 14.45
N ARG A 193 -8.09 -0.18 15.37
CA ARG A 193 -6.66 0.12 15.28
C ARG A 193 -5.92 -0.74 16.30
N TYR A 194 -4.99 -1.54 15.82
CA TYR A 194 -4.07 -2.31 16.64
C TYR A 194 -2.65 -1.79 16.46
N LEU A 195 -1.87 -1.81 17.54
CA LEU A 195 -0.44 -1.57 17.53
C LEU A 195 0.26 -2.93 17.63
N VAL A 196 1.25 -3.15 16.77
CA VAL A 196 2.06 -4.38 16.80
C VAL A 196 3.03 -4.27 17.99
N VAL A 197 3.09 -5.32 18.82
CA VAL A 197 3.89 -5.39 20.06
C VAL A 197 4.73 -6.65 20.17
#